data_AF-L8JPB0-F1
#
_entry.id   AF-L8JPB0-F1
#
_cell.length_a   1.000
_cell.length_b   1.000
_cell.length_c   1.000
_cell.angle_alpha   90.00
_cell.angle_beta   90.00
_cell.angle_gamma   90.00
#
_symmetry.space_group_name_H-M   'P 1'
#
loop_
_entity.id
_entity.type
_entity.pdbx_description
1 polymer ?
#
loop_
_entity_poly.entity_id
_entity_poly.type
_entity_poly.pdbx_seq_one_letter_code
_entity_poly.pdbx_strand_id
1 'polypeptide(L)' 'MKLLLDENLPVRLKYRFSSEITVSTVSAEGWNSQKDAELLQLMQNNYFKIGILDNYFPREIHILATYGWV' A
#
# COMPACT_ATOMS: atom_id res chain seq x y z
N MET A 1 9.24 9.30 -0.71
CA MET A 1 7.86 9.02 -0.20
C MET A 1 7.68 7.50 -0.08
N LYS A 2 6.93 6.96 0.89
CA LYS A 2 6.70 5.51 1.01
C LYS A 2 5.34 5.10 0.43
N LEU A 3 5.33 4.05 -0.38
CA LEU A 3 4.14 3.47 -1.01
C LEU A 3 4.06 1.97 -0.69
N LEU A 4 2.88 1.52 -0.29
CA LEU A 4 2.59 0.11 0.00
C LEU A 4 1.77 -0.50 -1.14
N LEU A 5 2.20 -1.65 -1.63
CA LEU A 5 1.48 -2.45 -2.62
C LEU A 5 0.86 -3.67 -1.98
N ASP A 6 -0.38 -3.95 -2.35
CA ASP A 6 -1.06 -5.22 -2.09
C ASP A 6 -0.33 -6.43 -2.71
N GLU A 7 -0.48 -7.60 -2.10
CA GLU A 7 0.08 -8.87 -2.57
C GLU A 7 -0.43 -9.30 -3.95
N ASN A 8 -1.62 -8.86 -4.34
CA ASN A 8 -2.22 -9.19 -5.64
C ASN A 8 -1.64 -8.35 -6.79
N LEU A 9 -0.91 -7.27 -6.46
CA LEU A 9 -0.30 -6.42 -7.47
C LEU A 9 1.00 -7.03 -8.01
N PRO A 10 1.24 -6.92 -9.34
CA PRO A 10 2.47 -7.42 -9.92
C PRO A 10 3.71 -6.80 -9.26
N VAL A 11 4.62 -7.62 -8.73
CA VAL A 11 5.88 -7.16 -8.10
C VAL A 11 6.68 -6.22 -9.01
N ARG A 12 6.56 -6.37 -10.35
CA ARG A 12 7.23 -5.50 -11.33
C ARG A 12 6.72 -4.06 -11.32
N LEU A 13 5.55 -3.78 -10.75
CA LEU A 13 4.97 -2.43 -10.65
C LEU A 13 5.86 -1.49 -9.85
N LYS A 14 6.63 -2.01 -8.89
CA LYS A 14 7.60 -1.22 -8.11
C LYS A 14 8.61 -0.46 -8.99
N TYR A 15 8.97 -1.02 -10.15
CA TYR A 15 9.92 -0.41 -11.09
C TYR A 15 9.29 0.71 -11.95
N ARG A 16 7.97 0.88 -11.90
CA ARG A 16 7.26 1.95 -12.63
C ARG A 16 7.19 3.26 -11.85
N PHE A 17 7.55 3.24 -10.57
CA PHE A 17 7.60 4.42 -9.73
C PHE A 17 8.98 5.08 -9.81
N SER A 18 9.02 6.41 -9.61
CA SER A 18 10.27 7.17 -9.53
C SER A 18 11.18 6.62 -8.42
N SER A 19 12.50 6.71 -8.60
CA SER A 19 13.50 6.30 -7.61
C SER A 19 13.40 7.04 -6.27
N GLU A 20 12.68 8.17 -6.23
CA GLU A 20 12.38 8.94 -5.01
C GLU A 20 11.25 8.31 -4.15
N ILE A 21 10.57 7.30 -4.69
CA ILE A 21 9.50 6.57 -4.01
C ILE A 21 10.04 5.24 -3.52
N THR A 22 10.01 5.05 -2.21
CA THR A 22 10.27 3.77 -1.57
C THR A 22 9.01 2.92 -1.67
N VAL A 23 9.07 1.83 -2.42
CA VAL A 23 7.93 0.93 -2.62
C VAL A 23 8.17 -0.35 -1.82
N SER A 24 7.20 -0.73 -0.98
CA SER A 24 7.17 -2.01 -0.29
C SER A 24 5.85 -2.73 -0.59
N THR A 25 5.76 -4.01 -0.20
CA THR A 25 4.56 -4.84 -0.38
C THR A 25 4.03 -5.29 0.96
N VAL A 26 2.71 -5.52 1.08
CA VAL A 26 2.07 -6.08 2.28
C VAL A 26 2.79 -7.36 2.73
N SER A 27 3.16 -8.24 1.78
CA SER A 27 3.91 -9.46 2.09
C SER A 27 5.35 -9.22 2.54
N ALA A 28 6.03 -8.19 2.03
CA ALA A 28 7.40 -7.87 2.45
C ALA A 28 7.44 -7.31 3.88
N GLU A 29 6.40 -6.59 4.28
CA GLU A 29 6.24 -6.07 5.65
C GLU A 29 5.63 -7.13 6.61
N GLY A 30 5.19 -8.28 6.10
CA GLY A 30 4.57 -9.34 6.90
C GLY A 30 3.13 -9.04 7.33
N TRP A 31 2.40 -8.21 6.58
CA TRP A 31 1.06 -7.70 6.93
C TRP A 31 -0.10 -8.43 6.23
N ASN A 32 0.15 -9.58 5.60
CA ASN A 32 -0.83 -10.33 4.79
C ASN A 32 -2.14 -10.72 5.52
N SER A 33 -2.14 -10.73 6.85
CA SER A 33 -3.31 -11.13 7.66
C SER A 33 -4.00 -9.98 8.39
N GLN A 34 -3.60 -8.74 8.10
CA GLN A 34 -4.10 -7.54 8.79
C GLN A 34 -5.41 -7.08 8.15
N LYS A 35 -6.39 -6.67 8.96
CA LYS A 35 -7.64 -6.07 8.44
C LYS A 35 -7.39 -4.66 7.92
N ASP A 36 -8.24 -4.15 7.03
CA ASP A 36 -8.10 -2.80 6.44
C ASP A 36 -7.83 -1.68 7.46
N ALA A 37 -8.55 -1.68 8.59
CA ALA A 37 -8.37 -0.69 9.65
C ALA A 37 -7.01 -0.82 10.36
N GLU A 38 -6.53 -2.05 10.56
CA GLU A 38 -5.21 -2.34 11.14
C GLU A 38 -4.11 -1.98 10.13
N LEU A 39 -4.31 -2.29 8.86
CA LEU A 39 -3.40 -1.95 7.76
C LEU A 39 -3.23 -0.44 7.62
N LEU A 40 -4.31 0.34 7.72
CA LEU A 40 -4.25 1.81 7.74
C LEU A 40 -3.42 2.33 8.92
N GLN A 41 -3.58 1.75 10.11
CA GLN A 41 -2.77 2.13 11.28
C GLN A 41 -1.29 1.76 11.09
N LEU A 42 -1.01 0.56 10.57
CA LEU A 42 0.35 0.12 10.27
C LEU A 42 1.01 1.03 9.22
N MET A 43 0.26 1.43 8.19
CA MET A 43 0.73 2.38 7.20
C MET A 43 1.08 3.73 7.84
N GLN A 44 0.21 4.29 8.68
CA GLN A 44 0.47 5.54 9.39
C GLN A 44 1.71 5.43 10.30
N ASN A 45 1.78 4.39 11.12
CA ASN A 45 2.88 4.15 12.07
C ASN A 45 4.24 3.95 11.37
N ASN A 46 4.24 3.40 10.14
CA ASN A 46 5.45 3.15 9.36
C ASN A 46 5.72 4.21 8.27
N TYR A 47 4.96 5.31 8.30
CA TYR A 47 5.08 6.46 7.39
C TYR A 47 4.82 6.15 5.91
N PHE A 48 4.01 5.12 5.63
CA PHE A 48 3.43 4.89 4.30
C PHE A 48 2.37 5.96 4.02
N LYS A 49 2.56 6.68 2.91
CA LYS A 49 1.67 7.78 2.51
C LYS A 49 0.54 7.32 1.59
N ILE A 50 0.82 6.29 0.79
CA ILE A 50 -0.09 5.78 -0.23
C ILE A 50 -0.09 4.25 -0.14
N GLY A 51 -1.28 3.65 -0.20
CA GLY A 51 -1.51 2.22 -0.34
C GLY A 51 -2.29 1.97 -1.63
N ILE A 52 -1.84 1.00 -2.42
CA ILE A 52 -2.57 0.53 -3.59
C ILE A 52 -3.12 -0.84 -3.21
N LEU A 53 -4.43 -0.93 -3.01
CA LEU A 53 -5.14 -2.16 -2.63
C LEU A 53 -5.95 -2.70 -3.80
N ASP A 54 -5.86 -4.01 -4.03
CA ASP A 54 -6.67 -4.72 -5.02
C ASP A 54 -7.85 -5.38 -4.29
N ASN A 55 -8.78 -4.54 -3.82
CA ASN A 55 -9.93 -5.02 -3.07
C ASN A 55 -10.93 -5.70 -4.01
N TYR A 56 -10.82 -7.03 -4.13
CA TYR A 56 -11.86 -8.04 -4.43
C TYR A 56 -12.82 -7.86 -5.62
N PHE A 57 -12.70 -6.81 -6.44
CA PHE A 57 -13.47 -6.64 -7.66
C PHE A 57 -12.53 -6.49 -8.85
N PRO A 58 -12.69 -7.29 -9.93
CA PRO A 58 -11.64 -7.55 -10.92
C PRO A 58 -11.21 -6.36 -11.81
N ARG A 59 -11.51 -5.10 -11.45
CA ARG A 59 -11.29 -3.92 -12.31
C ARG A 59 -10.92 -2.61 -11.58
N GLU A 60 -10.89 -2.54 -10.25
CA GLU A 60 -10.72 -1.25 -9.55
C GLU A 60 -9.55 -1.27 -8.56
N ILE A 61 -8.55 -0.42 -8.84
CA ILE A 61 -7.44 -0.16 -7.94
C ILE A 61 -7.87 0.94 -6.96
N HIS A 62 -7.89 0.64 -5.67
CA HIS A 62 -8.17 1.63 -4.63
C HIS A 62 -6.87 2.26 -4.15
N ILE A 63 -6.77 3.59 -4.27
CA ILE A 63 -5.65 4.37 -3.74
C ILE A 63 -6.06 4.92 -2.37
N LEU A 64 -5.50 4.37 -1.31
CA LEU A 64 -5.65 4.90 0.04
C LEU A 64 -4.52 5.88 0.32
N ALA A 65 -4.87 7.08 0.80
CA ALA A 65 -3.91 8.06 1.28
C ALA A 65 -4.08 8.26 2.78
N THR A 66 -2.98 8.29 3.54
CA THR A 66 -3.02 8.37 5.01
C THR A 66 -3.17 9.80 5.56
N TYR A 67 -3.55 10.76 4.72
CA TYR A 67 -3.70 12.16 5.17
C TYR A 67 -4.95 12.33 6.03
N GLY A 68 -4.73 12.74 7.28
CA GLY A 68 -5.78 13.07 8.23
C GLY A 68 -6.63 14.24 7.76
N TRP A 69 -7.90 14.22 8.16
CA TRP A 69 -8.81 15.36 8.10
C TRP A 69 -8.18 16.53 8.86
N VAL A 70 -8.06 17.69 8.21
CA VAL A 70 -8.10 18.97 8.92
C VAL A 70 -9.56 19.31 9.13
#